data_AF-A0A3M1T1T3-F1
#
_entry.id   AF-A0A3M1T1T3-F1
#
_cell.length_a   1.000
_cell.length_b   1.000
_cell.length_c   1.000
_cell.angle_alpha   90.00
_cell.angle_beta   90.00
_cell.angle_gamma   90.00
#
_symmetry.space_group_name_H-M   'P 1'
#
loop_
_entity.id
_entity.type
_entity.pdbx_description
1 polymer ?
#
loop_
_entity_poly.entity_id
_entity_poly.type
_entity_poly.pdbx_seq_one_letter_code
_entity_poly.pdbx_strand_id
1 'polypeptide(L)'
;MHWQLTLTWTELDRPKNQTIDSLKYEEMSQVFRLGRDPSQCHLVFVENTVSRLHVELFFRAELQRFYLRNLQPKNPPKIDGGTLISGEVALHPGSPIELGQLQLTVSDISEVRPHVTLPPTLQNRPQLLPHQPLPIQPLRSPILLSSHYGLECPHCHQLSSLDMRHSACTHCGHFLADAESILIPPSR
;
A
#
# COMPACT_ATOMS: atom_id res chain seq x y z
N MET A 1 6.29 -7.42 7.75
CA MET A 1 6.66 -6.56 6.61
C MET A 1 6.10 -7.23 5.38
N HIS A 2 5.52 -6.46 4.45
CA HIS A 2 4.97 -7.00 3.22
C HIS A 2 5.36 -6.14 2.05
N TRP A 3 5.29 -6.70 0.86
CA TRP A 3 5.62 -6.00 -0.38
C TRP A 3 4.35 -5.66 -1.14
N GLN A 4 4.38 -4.49 -1.76
CA GLN A 4 3.32 -4.04 -2.64
C GLN A 4 3.88 -3.79 -4.03
N LEU A 5 3.10 -4.14 -5.04
CA LEU A 5 3.34 -3.81 -6.43
C LEU A 5 2.17 -2.98 -6.92
N THR A 6 2.43 -1.82 -7.53
CA THR A 6 1.40 -0.98 -8.13
C THR A 6 1.51 -1.01 -9.65
N LEU A 7 0.41 -1.36 -10.29
CA LEU A 7 0.23 -1.27 -11.73
C LEU A 7 -0.53 0.00 -12.09
N THR A 8 -0.18 0.62 -13.21
CA THR A 8 -0.94 1.72 -13.82
C THR A 8 -1.24 1.42 -15.28
N TRP A 9 -2.39 1.88 -15.75
CA TRP A 9 -2.79 1.75 -17.15
C TRP A 9 -3.86 2.78 -17.51
N THR A 10 -4.20 2.86 -18.80
CA THR A 10 -5.33 3.65 -19.28
C THR A 10 -6.41 2.72 -19.80
N GLU A 11 -7.65 2.92 -19.34
CA GLU A 11 -8.81 2.18 -19.80
C GLU A 11 -9.92 3.18 -20.15
N LEU A 12 -10.38 3.16 -21.41
CA LEU A 12 -11.38 4.11 -21.94
C LEU A 12 -11.00 5.58 -21.66
N ASP A 13 -9.75 5.93 -21.97
CA ASP A 13 -9.14 7.25 -21.73
C ASP A 13 -9.10 7.69 -20.27
N ARG A 14 -9.31 6.77 -19.32
CA ARG A 14 -9.22 7.04 -17.89
C ARG A 14 -8.00 6.35 -17.30
N PRO A 15 -7.13 7.09 -16.57
CA PRO A 15 -6.05 6.46 -15.85
C PRO A 15 -6.61 5.57 -14.73
N LYS A 16 -6.01 4.41 -14.59
CA LYS A 16 -6.33 3.39 -13.60
C LYS A 16 -5.05 2.98 -12.89
N ASN A 17 -5.21 2.50 -11.67
CA ASN A 17 -4.13 1.86 -10.94
C ASN A 17 -4.69 0.70 -10.10
N GLN A 18 -3.81 -0.22 -9.75
CA GLN A 18 -4.09 -1.32 -8.84
C GLN A 18 -2.85 -1.65 -8.04
N THR A 19 -2.97 -1.65 -6.72
CA THR A 19 -1.92 -2.12 -5.82
C THR A 19 -2.21 -3.55 -5.38
N ILE A 20 -1.20 -4.40 -5.47
CA ILE A 20 -1.24 -5.83 -5.16
C ILE A 20 -0.36 -6.04 -3.92
N ASP A 21 -0.94 -6.65 -2.90
CA ASP A 21 -0.26 -6.94 -1.64
C ASP A 21 0.24 -8.38 -1.60
N SER A 22 1.51 -8.58 -1.25
CA SER A 22 2.12 -9.91 -1.12
C SER A 22 1.44 -10.81 -0.07
N LEU A 23 0.71 -10.27 0.91
CA LEU A 23 0.04 -11.04 1.96
C LEU A 23 -1.40 -11.43 1.61
N LYS A 24 -2.05 -10.78 0.64
CA LYS A 24 -3.51 -10.93 0.43
C LYS A 24 -3.95 -12.25 -0.20
N TYR A 25 -3.03 -13.14 -0.58
CA TYR A 25 -3.33 -14.34 -1.38
C TYR A 25 -2.90 -15.64 -0.70
N GLU A 26 -3.06 -15.69 0.63
CA GLU A 26 -2.66 -16.80 1.51
C GLU A 26 -3.44 -18.11 1.32
N GLU A 27 -4.61 -18.10 0.67
CA GLU A 27 -5.37 -19.31 0.39
C GLU A 27 -5.04 -19.86 -1.01
N MET A 28 -4.09 -20.81 -1.04
CA MET A 28 -3.90 -21.84 -2.07
C MET A 28 -3.04 -21.55 -3.31
N SER A 29 -2.48 -20.35 -3.54
CA SER A 29 -1.43 -20.22 -4.60
C SER A 29 -0.56 -18.96 -4.58
N GLN A 30 -0.80 -17.96 -3.73
CA GLN A 30 -0.02 -16.70 -3.73
C GLN A 30 0.11 -16.03 -5.11
N VAL A 31 -0.87 -16.25 -6.01
CA VAL A 31 -0.90 -15.67 -7.35
C VAL A 31 -2.05 -14.68 -7.50
N PHE A 32 -1.75 -13.55 -8.11
CA PHE A 32 -2.70 -12.56 -8.56
C PHE A 32 -2.89 -12.67 -10.06
N ARG A 33 -4.13 -12.96 -10.48
CA ARG A 33 -4.49 -13.30 -11.86
C ARG A 33 -5.03 -12.11 -12.62
N LEU A 34 -4.53 -11.92 -13.83
CA LEU A 34 -4.89 -10.85 -14.74
C LEU A 34 -5.49 -11.44 -16.03
N GLY A 35 -6.55 -10.81 -16.54
CA GLY A 35 -7.18 -11.23 -17.78
C GLY A 35 -8.51 -10.53 -18.01
N ARG A 36 -9.35 -11.07 -18.89
CA ARG A 36 -10.66 -10.51 -19.23
C ARG A 36 -11.85 -11.23 -18.56
N ASP A 37 -11.62 -12.40 -17.96
CA ASP A 37 -12.68 -13.21 -17.36
C ASP A 37 -12.79 -12.95 -15.85
N PRO A 38 -13.90 -12.35 -15.37
CA PRO A 38 -14.09 -12.05 -13.95
C PRO A 38 -14.27 -13.29 -13.07
N SER A 39 -14.55 -14.46 -13.65
CA SER A 39 -14.63 -15.70 -12.88
C SER A 39 -13.25 -16.31 -12.58
N GLN A 40 -12.21 -15.86 -13.27
CA GLN A 40 -10.86 -16.44 -13.18
C GLN A 40 -9.79 -15.44 -12.73
N CYS A 41 -10.06 -14.14 -12.87
CA CYS A 41 -9.09 -13.07 -12.66
C CYS A 41 -9.44 -12.18 -11.47
N HIS A 42 -8.41 -11.70 -10.80
CA HIS A 42 -8.54 -10.72 -9.72
C HIS A 42 -8.55 -9.29 -10.28
N LEU A 43 -7.75 -9.02 -11.31
CA LEU A 43 -7.81 -7.79 -12.09
C LEU A 43 -8.32 -8.10 -13.49
N VAL A 44 -9.47 -7.51 -13.81
CA VAL A 44 -10.22 -7.76 -15.04
C VAL A 44 -10.11 -6.55 -15.95
N PHE A 45 -9.77 -6.77 -17.22
CA PHE A 45 -9.65 -5.73 -18.22
C PHE A 45 -10.78 -5.82 -19.24
N VAL A 46 -11.25 -4.67 -19.74
CA VAL A 46 -12.29 -4.59 -20.78
C VAL A 46 -11.72 -4.88 -22.18
N GLU A 47 -10.40 -4.78 -22.36
CA GLU A 47 -9.72 -4.89 -23.64
C GLU A 47 -9.85 -6.31 -24.25
N ASN A 48 -10.34 -6.39 -25.50
CA ASN A 48 -10.76 -7.66 -26.12
C ASN A 48 -9.61 -8.56 -26.57
N THR A 49 -8.45 -8.00 -26.89
CA THR A 49 -7.24 -8.76 -27.22
C THR A 49 -6.56 -9.36 -26.00
N VAL A 50 -6.96 -8.98 -24.78
CA VAL A 50 -6.57 -9.67 -23.54
C VAL A 50 -7.30 -11.02 -23.44
N SER A 51 -6.52 -12.08 -23.25
CA SER A 51 -7.01 -13.43 -22.96
C SER A 51 -7.86 -13.51 -21.68
N ARG A 52 -8.80 -14.46 -21.61
CA ARG A 52 -9.68 -14.66 -20.45
C ARG A 52 -8.91 -14.77 -19.13
N LEU A 53 -7.85 -15.58 -19.12
CA LEU A 53 -6.85 -15.67 -18.07
C LEU A 53 -5.49 -15.53 -18.75
N HIS A 54 -4.78 -14.44 -18.53
CA HIS A 54 -3.62 -14.07 -19.36
C HIS A 54 -2.30 -14.34 -18.67
N VAL A 55 -2.11 -13.78 -17.48
CA VAL A 55 -0.87 -13.88 -16.70
C VAL A 55 -1.17 -14.07 -15.22
N GLU A 56 -0.19 -14.58 -14.52
CA GLU A 56 -0.15 -14.60 -13.06
C GLU A 56 1.00 -13.74 -12.56
N LEU A 57 0.73 -12.94 -11.53
CA LEU A 57 1.71 -12.20 -10.74
C LEU A 57 1.88 -12.89 -9.39
N PHE A 58 3.09 -13.06 -8.91
CA PHE A 58 3.35 -13.64 -7.60
C PHE A 58 4.61 -13.07 -7.00
N PHE A 59 4.71 -13.14 -5.68
CA PHE A 59 5.89 -12.67 -4.94
C PHE A 59 6.73 -13.86 -4.49
N ARG A 60 8.04 -13.82 -4.75
CA ARG A 60 9.00 -14.78 -4.19
C ARG A 60 9.69 -14.17 -2.99
N ALA A 61 9.37 -14.71 -1.81
CA ALA A 61 9.88 -14.20 -0.54
C ALA A 61 11.41 -14.34 -0.43
N GLU A 62 11.98 -15.42 -0.96
CA GLU A 62 13.41 -15.71 -0.90
C GLU A 62 14.23 -14.68 -1.70
N LEU A 63 13.64 -14.15 -2.77
CA LEU A 63 14.26 -13.18 -3.68
C LEU A 63 13.74 -11.76 -3.47
N GLN A 64 12.78 -11.59 -2.56
CA GLN A 64 12.05 -10.34 -2.29
C GLN A 64 11.61 -9.62 -3.56
N ARG A 65 10.98 -10.35 -4.49
CA ARG A 65 10.64 -9.81 -5.81
C ARG A 65 9.35 -10.35 -6.38
N PHE A 66 8.65 -9.49 -7.12
CA PHE A 66 7.50 -9.88 -7.92
C PHE A 66 7.93 -10.48 -9.27
N TYR A 67 7.23 -11.51 -9.66
CA TYR A 67 7.40 -12.21 -10.93
C TYR A 67 6.08 -12.26 -11.68
N LEU A 68 6.19 -12.30 -13.01
CA LEU A 68 5.09 -12.52 -13.94
C LEU A 68 5.31 -13.84 -14.67
N ARG A 69 4.27 -14.67 -14.75
CA ARG A 69 4.23 -15.92 -15.52
C ARG A 69 3.24 -15.84 -16.67
N ASN A 70 3.65 -16.30 -17.85
CA ASN A 70 2.76 -16.45 -18.99
C ASN A 70 1.83 -17.67 -18.82
N LEU A 71 0.53 -17.49 -19.07
CA LEU A 71 -0.45 -18.58 -19.15
C LEU A 71 -1.00 -18.81 -20.56
N GLN A 72 -0.61 -17.99 -21.54
CA GLN A 72 -1.18 -17.95 -22.89
C GLN A 72 -0.08 -17.95 -23.97
N PRO A 73 0.46 -19.11 -24.36
CA PRO A 73 1.51 -19.20 -25.36
C PRO A 73 1.12 -18.67 -26.76
N LYS A 74 -0.18 -18.66 -27.09
CA LYS A 74 -0.71 -18.16 -28.37
C LYS A 74 -0.91 -16.64 -28.40
N ASN A 75 -0.95 -16.02 -27.23
CA ASN A 75 -1.06 -14.57 -27.05
C ASN A 75 -0.20 -14.20 -25.84
N PRO A 76 1.14 -14.32 -25.97
CA PRO A 76 2.06 -14.16 -24.86
C PRO A 76 2.16 -12.69 -24.45
N PRO A 77 2.40 -12.38 -23.17
CA PRO A 77 2.67 -11.03 -22.73
C PRO A 77 4.04 -10.57 -23.27
N LYS A 78 4.17 -9.26 -23.48
CA LYS A 78 5.48 -8.64 -23.70
C LYS A 78 5.88 -7.83 -22.49
N ILE A 79 7.13 -7.93 -22.09
CA ILE A 79 7.71 -7.26 -20.92
C ILE A 79 9.03 -6.64 -21.36
N ASP A 80 9.21 -5.35 -21.10
CA ASP A 80 10.42 -4.60 -21.50
C ASP A 80 10.73 -4.72 -23.01
N GLY A 81 9.69 -4.84 -23.85
CA GLY A 81 9.79 -5.03 -25.30
C GLY A 81 10.07 -6.48 -25.76
N GLY A 82 10.40 -7.40 -24.84
CA GLY A 82 10.60 -8.81 -25.12
C GLY A 82 9.32 -9.64 -24.97
N THR A 83 9.14 -10.68 -25.78
CA THR A 83 7.96 -11.56 -25.68
C THR A 83 8.24 -12.75 -24.75
N LEU A 84 7.41 -12.94 -23.71
CA LEU A 84 7.54 -14.04 -22.75
C LEU A 84 6.73 -15.26 -23.22
N ILE A 85 7.31 -16.10 -24.07
CA ILE A 85 6.65 -17.31 -24.58
C ILE A 85 6.43 -18.34 -23.47
N SER A 86 7.41 -18.53 -22.60
CA SER A 86 7.37 -19.51 -21.51
C SER A 86 8.21 -19.05 -20.32
N GLY A 87 7.89 -19.56 -19.14
CA GLY A 87 8.63 -19.26 -17.92
C GLY A 87 8.12 -18.01 -17.21
N GLU A 88 9.02 -17.37 -16.48
CA GLU A 88 8.71 -16.31 -15.53
C GLU A 88 9.74 -15.19 -15.66
N VAL A 89 9.29 -13.95 -15.52
CA VAL A 89 10.16 -12.77 -15.56
C VAL A 89 10.02 -11.97 -14.28
N ALA A 90 11.14 -11.49 -13.76
CA ALA A 90 11.18 -10.61 -12.61
C ALA A 90 10.72 -9.21 -13.03
N LEU A 91 9.79 -8.62 -12.27
CA LEU A 91 9.32 -7.26 -12.50
C LEU A 91 10.15 -6.25 -11.73
N HIS A 92 10.27 -5.05 -12.27
CA HIS A 92 10.87 -3.90 -11.61
C HIS A 92 10.03 -2.64 -11.85
N PRO A 93 10.19 -1.59 -11.01
CA PRO A 93 9.58 -0.30 -11.31
C PRO A 93 9.96 0.18 -12.71
N GLY A 94 8.98 0.72 -13.42
CA GLY A 94 9.11 1.17 -14.81
C GLY A 94 8.91 0.09 -15.86
N SER A 95 8.83 -1.21 -15.53
CA SER A 95 8.63 -2.26 -16.55
C SER A 95 7.30 -2.04 -17.30
N PRO A 96 7.32 -1.83 -18.64
CA PRO A 96 6.12 -1.89 -19.45
C PRO A 96 5.71 -3.36 -19.65
N ILE A 97 4.42 -3.62 -19.54
CA ILE A 97 3.80 -4.94 -19.75
C ILE A 97 2.69 -4.78 -20.79
N GLU A 98 2.80 -5.46 -21.92
CA GLU A 98 1.76 -5.52 -22.94
C GLU A 98 1.00 -6.84 -22.82
N LEU A 99 -0.32 -6.77 -22.67
CA LEU A 99 -1.24 -7.90 -22.75
C LEU A 99 -2.15 -7.71 -23.97
N GLY A 100 -1.78 -8.29 -25.12
CA GLY A 100 -2.42 -7.92 -26.39
C GLY A 100 -2.14 -6.45 -26.73
N GLN A 101 -3.18 -5.63 -26.83
CA GLN A 101 -3.12 -4.18 -27.06
C GLN A 101 -3.14 -3.36 -25.77
N LEU A 102 -3.44 -3.97 -24.62
CA LEU A 102 -3.42 -3.29 -23.34
C LEU A 102 -1.97 -3.05 -22.91
N GLN A 103 -1.65 -1.80 -22.56
CA GLN A 103 -0.36 -1.43 -21.97
C GLN A 103 -0.53 -1.13 -20.48
N LEU A 104 0.23 -1.84 -19.67
CA LEU A 104 0.36 -1.64 -18.23
C LEU A 104 1.79 -1.21 -17.92
N THR A 105 1.99 -0.48 -16.83
CA THR A 105 3.32 -0.18 -16.29
C THR A 105 3.37 -0.55 -14.82
N VAL A 106 4.46 -1.16 -14.39
CA VAL A 106 4.78 -1.31 -12.97
C VAL A 106 5.23 0.05 -12.44
N SER A 107 4.34 0.82 -11.83
CA SER A 107 4.65 2.18 -11.38
C SER A 107 5.46 2.21 -10.09
N ASP A 108 5.25 1.24 -9.21
CA ASP A 108 5.95 1.15 -7.93
C ASP A 108 6.08 -0.31 -7.46
N ILE A 109 7.20 -0.62 -6.80
CA ILE A 109 7.37 -1.83 -5.99
C ILE A 109 8.03 -1.39 -4.69
N SER A 110 7.33 -1.55 -3.57
CA SER A 110 7.79 -1.04 -2.28
C SER A 110 7.60 -2.05 -1.15
N GLU A 111 8.55 -2.02 -0.22
CA GLU A 111 8.39 -2.67 1.07
C GLU A 111 7.49 -1.79 1.93
N VAL A 112 6.29 -2.29 2.23
CA VAL A 112 5.42 -1.66 3.21
C VAL A 112 5.81 -2.17 4.58
N ARG A 113 6.46 -1.27 5.30
CA ARG A 113 6.60 -1.37 6.74
C ARG A 113 5.30 -0.87 7.34
N PRO A 114 4.75 -1.54 8.36
CA PRO A 114 3.63 -0.99 9.11
C PRO A 114 4.06 0.39 9.64
N HIS A 115 3.54 1.45 9.02
CA HIS A 115 3.79 2.82 9.46
C HIS A 115 2.97 3.07 10.72
N VAL A 116 3.65 3.45 11.80
CA VAL A 116 3.03 4.14 12.93
C VAL A 116 2.79 5.59 12.46
N THR A 117 1.55 5.97 12.22
CA THR A 117 1.17 7.28 11.68
C THR A 117 1.22 8.36 12.77
N LEU A 118 2.05 9.38 12.63
CA LEU A 118 1.95 10.64 13.41
C LEU A 118 1.12 11.67 12.61
N PRO A 119 0.21 12.46 13.22
CA PRO A 119 -0.74 13.32 12.51
C PRO A 119 -0.12 14.61 11.93
N PRO A 120 -0.67 15.15 10.81
CA PRO A 120 -0.13 16.34 10.11
C PRO A 120 -0.63 17.67 10.71
N THR A 121 0.27 18.60 11.02
CA THR A 121 -0.08 19.98 11.43
C THR A 121 -0.35 20.88 10.21
N LEU A 122 -1.55 21.47 10.15
CA LEU A 122 -1.99 22.43 9.14
C LEU A 122 -1.19 23.76 9.22
N GLN A 123 -0.34 24.05 8.23
CA GLN A 123 0.25 25.37 8.02
C GLN A 123 -0.42 26.06 6.82
N ASN A 124 -1.46 26.84 7.09
CA ASN A 124 -1.89 27.89 6.19
C ASN A 124 -2.38 29.10 7.01
N ARG A 125 -1.60 30.17 7.07
CA ARG A 125 -2.09 31.49 7.51
C ARG A 125 -1.37 32.61 6.75
N PRO A 126 -2.08 33.65 6.24
CA PRO A 126 -1.47 34.70 5.42
C PRO A 126 -0.57 35.62 6.26
N GLN A 127 0.57 36.02 5.69
CA GLN A 127 1.52 36.96 6.30
C GLN A 127 1.11 38.41 6.02
N LEU A 128 1.13 39.26 7.06
CA LEU A 128 1.26 40.71 6.95
C LEU A 128 2.68 41.09 7.41
N LEU A 129 3.49 41.59 6.47
CA LEU A 129 4.80 42.28 6.66
C LEU A 129 4.58 43.70 7.23
N PRO A 130 5.60 44.47 7.71
CA PRO A 130 7.05 44.43 7.42
C PRO A 130 7.94 44.46 8.69
N HIS A 131 9.25 44.16 8.70
CA HIS A 131 10.39 44.99 8.26
C HIS A 131 11.72 44.16 8.38
N GLN A 132 12.70 44.41 7.52
CA GLN A 132 14.10 43.88 7.51
C GLN A 132 15.04 44.61 8.51
N PRO A 133 16.37 44.29 8.72
CA PRO A 133 17.26 43.26 8.09
C PRO A 133 18.20 42.42 9.03
N LEU A 134 18.57 41.18 8.57
CA LEU A 134 19.83 40.34 8.69
C LEU A 134 20.68 40.27 10.00
N PRO A 135 21.53 39.23 10.27
CA PRO A 135 21.95 38.05 9.47
C PRO A 135 21.86 36.67 10.19
N ILE A 136 22.03 35.63 9.37
CA ILE A 136 21.86 34.18 9.58
C ILE A 136 22.79 33.57 10.65
N GLN A 137 22.26 32.76 11.58
CA GLN A 137 22.91 31.56 12.15
C GLN A 137 21.88 30.48 12.55
N PRO A 138 22.21 29.17 12.43
CA PRO A 138 21.24 28.07 12.52
C PRO A 138 20.74 27.81 13.95
N LEU A 139 19.42 27.84 14.14
CA LEU A 139 18.75 27.58 15.42
C LEU A 139 18.72 26.08 15.74
N ARG A 140 19.30 25.74 16.90
CA ARG A 140 18.91 24.58 17.71
C ARG A 140 17.40 24.63 17.99
N SER A 141 16.68 23.55 17.70
CA SER A 141 15.29 23.38 18.12
C SER A 141 15.22 22.83 19.55
N PRO A 142 14.44 23.42 20.47
CA PRO A 142 14.16 22.84 21.78
C PRO A 142 12.80 22.10 21.80
N ILE A 143 12.84 20.85 22.24
CA ILE A 143 11.93 20.08 23.12
C ILE A 143 10.49 20.62 23.26
N LEU A 144 9.48 19.83 22.84
CA LEU A 144 8.07 20.01 23.24
C LEU A 144 7.52 18.76 23.94
N LEU A 145 7.04 18.97 25.18
CA LEU A 145 6.33 18.02 26.04
C LEU A 145 5.03 17.51 25.38
N SER A 146 4.84 16.20 25.40
CA SER A 146 3.77 15.47 24.72
C SER A 146 2.72 14.93 25.70
N SER A 147 1.54 15.55 25.79
CA SER A 147 0.37 14.95 26.45
C SER A 147 -0.28 13.91 25.53
N HIS A 148 -0.47 12.68 26.01
CA HIS A 148 -0.96 11.54 25.22
C HIS A 148 -2.42 11.22 25.61
N TYR A 149 -3.30 11.01 24.64
CA TYR A 149 -4.68 10.53 24.87
C TYR A 149 -4.70 8.99 24.83
N GLY A 150 -5.48 8.35 25.68
CA GLY A 150 -5.65 6.89 25.72
C GLY A 150 -7.09 6.46 25.93
N LEU A 151 -7.39 5.20 25.68
CA LEU A 151 -8.69 4.57 25.91
C LEU A 151 -8.72 3.95 27.29
N GLU A 152 -9.73 4.27 28.09
CA GLU A 152 -9.99 3.57 29.34
C GLU A 152 -10.92 2.38 29.08
N CYS A 153 -10.45 1.17 29.41
CA CYS A 153 -11.28 -0.02 29.28
C CYS A 153 -12.45 0.05 30.27
N PRO A 154 -13.72 -0.03 29.84
CA PRO A 154 -14.87 0.09 30.76
C PRO A 154 -14.98 -1.09 31.74
N HIS A 155 -14.28 -2.20 31.48
CA HIS A 155 -14.38 -3.42 32.28
C HIS A 155 -13.25 -3.55 33.33
N CYS A 156 -12.07 -2.99 33.08
CA CYS A 156 -10.94 -3.11 34.01
C CYS A 156 -10.22 -1.79 34.29
N HIS A 157 -10.71 -0.70 33.69
CA HIS A 157 -10.13 0.65 33.75
C HIS A 157 -8.67 0.75 33.31
N GLN A 158 -8.17 -0.29 32.63
CA GLN A 158 -6.82 -0.28 32.09
C GLN A 158 -6.75 0.71 30.93
N LEU A 159 -5.76 1.60 31.02
CA LEU A 159 -5.46 2.55 29.96
C LEU A 159 -4.72 1.82 28.83
N SER A 160 -5.31 1.89 27.65
CA SER A 160 -4.77 1.33 26.41
C SER A 160 -4.56 2.46 25.41
N SER A 161 -3.65 2.29 24.44
CA SER A 161 -3.45 3.28 23.39
C SER A 161 -4.70 3.45 22.54
N LEU A 162 -4.91 4.65 21.97
CA LEU A 162 -6.07 4.95 21.12
C LEU A 162 -6.21 3.99 19.92
N ASP A 163 -5.09 3.48 19.40
CA ASP A 163 -5.04 2.54 18.29
C ASP A 163 -5.71 1.19 18.59
N MET A 164 -5.91 0.87 19.88
CA MET A 164 -6.52 -0.39 20.30
C MET A 164 -8.05 -0.38 20.30
N ARG A 165 -8.70 0.71 19.84
CA ARG A 165 -10.17 0.84 19.81
C ARG A 165 -10.86 -0.35 19.17
N HIS A 166 -10.36 -0.85 18.04
CA HIS A 166 -10.98 -1.98 17.35
C HIS A 166 -10.34 -3.32 17.75
N SER A 167 -9.86 -3.44 18.99
CA SER A 167 -9.17 -4.61 19.51
C SER A 167 -9.62 -4.94 20.93
N ALA A 168 -9.33 -6.16 21.36
CA ALA A 168 -9.53 -6.58 22.74
C ALA A 168 -8.48 -5.92 23.66
N CYS A 169 -8.91 -5.49 24.84
CA CYS A 169 -8.05 -5.02 25.90
C CYS A 169 -7.03 -6.11 26.24
N THR A 170 -5.75 -5.77 26.24
CA THR A 170 -4.67 -6.73 26.48
C THR A 170 -4.67 -7.29 27.90
N HIS A 171 -5.38 -6.65 28.83
CA HIS A 171 -5.42 -7.08 30.23
C HIS A 171 -6.60 -8.02 30.55
N CYS A 172 -7.81 -7.71 30.07
CA CYS A 172 -8.99 -8.51 30.38
C CYS A 172 -9.69 -9.15 29.16
N GLY A 173 -9.25 -8.84 27.95
CA GLY A 173 -9.82 -9.36 26.71
C GLY A 173 -11.11 -8.64 26.23
N HIS A 174 -11.60 -7.63 26.95
CA HIS A 174 -12.82 -6.91 26.59
C HIS A 174 -12.60 -6.01 25.35
N PHE A 175 -13.53 -6.03 24.39
CA PHE A 175 -13.40 -5.27 23.15
C PHE A 175 -13.54 -3.76 23.39
N LEU A 176 -12.58 -2.97 22.91
CA LEU A 176 -12.44 -1.55 23.24
C LEU A 176 -13.16 -0.61 22.26
N ALA A 177 -14.09 -1.11 21.44
CA ALA A 177 -14.74 -0.31 20.40
C ALA A 177 -15.52 0.89 20.99
N ASP A 178 -16.11 0.68 22.16
CA ASP A 178 -16.91 1.67 22.89
C ASP A 178 -16.16 2.30 24.07
N ALA A 179 -14.84 2.10 24.17
CA ALA A 179 -14.04 2.68 25.25
C ALA A 179 -13.95 4.21 25.13
N GLU A 180 -14.06 4.91 26.25
CA GLU A 180 -13.96 6.37 26.30
C GLU A 180 -12.50 6.82 26.17
N SER A 181 -12.24 7.85 25.34
CA SER A 181 -10.91 8.41 25.19
C SER A 181 -10.66 9.51 26.22
N ILE A 182 -9.71 9.29 27.12
CA ILE A 182 -9.33 10.23 28.16
C ILE A 182 -7.94 10.82 27.92
N LEU A 183 -7.73 12.04 28.40
CA LEU A 183 -6.42 12.70 28.43
C LEU A 183 -5.57 12.06 29.52
N ILE A 184 -4.45 11.44 29.17
CA ILE A 184 -3.50 10.92 30.16
C ILE A 184 -2.52 12.06 30.47
N PRO A 185 -2.54 12.63 31.70
CA PRO A 185 -1.55 13.61 32.08
C PRO A 185 -0.16 12.96 32.06
N PRO A 186 0.89 13.68 31.65
CA PRO A 186 2.24 13.14 31.65
C PRO A 186 2.61 12.67 33.07
N SER A 187 3.00 11.41 33.19
CA SER A 187 3.43 10.82 34.46
C SER A 187 4.65 11.60 34.97
N ARG A 188 4.51 12.19 36.16
CA ARG A 188 5.50 13.07 36.78
C ARG A 188 6.67 12.27 37.34
#